data_AF-A0A8C6RGG8-F1
#
_entry.id   AF-A0A8C6RGG8-F1
#
_cell.length_a   1.000
_cell.length_b   1.000
_cell.length_c   1.000
_cell.angle_alpha   90.00
_cell.angle_beta   90.00
_cell.angle_gamma   90.00
#
_symmetry.space_group_name_H-M   'P 1'
#
loop_
_entity.id
_entity.type
_entity.pdbx_description
1 polymer ?
#
loop_
_entity_poly.entity_id
_entity_poly.type
_entity_poly.pdbx_seq_one_letter_code
_entity_poly.pdbx_strand_id
1 'polypeptide(L)'
;MAGKKVLIVYAHQEPKSFNGSLKKVAIDELSKQGCIVTVSDLYAMNFEPRTTRNDITGALSNPKVFSYGVEAYEACKKKALTSDILEEQKKFPLYWFSVPAILKGWMDRVLCQGFAFDVPDFYDTGFLK
;
A
#
# COMPACT_ATOMS: atom_id res chain seq x y z
N MET A 1 -8.67 8.95 -25.36
CA MET A 1 -8.28 7.76 -24.57
C MET A 1 -7.66 8.26 -23.27
N ALA A 2 -8.16 7.84 -22.11
CA ALA A 2 -7.57 8.24 -20.83
C ALA A 2 -6.17 7.61 -20.69
N GLY A 3 -5.16 8.43 -20.36
CA GLY A 3 -3.78 7.95 -20.16
C GLY A 3 -3.69 6.87 -19.08
N LYS A 4 -2.75 5.92 -19.23
CA LYS A 4 -2.54 4.85 -18.25
C LYS A 4 -2.15 5.44 -16.88
N LYS A 5 -2.63 4.86 -15.78
CA LYS A 5 -2.33 5.32 -14.41
C LYS A 5 -1.23 4.46 -13.78
N VAL A 6 -0.18 5.08 -13.24
CA VAL A 6 0.98 4.43 -12.60
C VAL A 6 1.23 5.03 -11.20
N LEU A 7 1.73 4.25 -10.24
CA LEU A 7 2.32 4.69 -8.94
C LEU A 7 3.70 4.13 -9.03
N ILE A 8 4.59 4.91 -8.48
CA ILE A 8 5.82 4.41 -7.94
C ILE A 8 5.66 4.44 -6.41
N VAL A 9 5.71 3.26 -5.77
CA VAL A 9 5.93 3.20 -4.31
C VAL A 9 7.43 3.20 -4.09
N TYR A 10 7.92 4.30 -3.55
CA TYR A 10 9.32 4.57 -3.34
C TYR A 10 9.65 4.47 -1.87
N ALA A 11 10.57 3.57 -1.56
CA ALA A 11 10.97 3.25 -0.19
C ALA A 11 12.48 3.47 -0.03
N HIS A 12 12.94 4.72 -0.16
CA HIS A 12 14.32 5.10 0.19
C HIS A 12 14.38 6.48 0.84
N GLN A 13 15.28 6.65 1.82
CA GLN A 13 15.38 7.85 2.66
C GLN A 13 16.07 9.03 1.98
N GLU A 14 16.86 8.79 0.93
CA GLU A 14 17.80 9.75 0.37
C GLU A 14 17.39 10.05 -1.08
N PRO A 15 16.81 11.22 -1.38
CA PRO A 15 16.33 11.58 -2.71
C PRO A 15 17.42 11.59 -3.80
N LYS A 16 18.69 11.81 -3.43
CA LYS A 16 19.84 11.77 -4.35
C LYS A 16 20.46 10.38 -4.50
N SER A 17 19.89 9.36 -3.86
CA SER A 17 20.34 7.97 -4.01
C SER A 17 20.14 7.48 -5.45
N PHE A 18 20.79 6.37 -5.78
CA PHE A 18 20.55 5.69 -7.05
C PHE A 18 19.05 5.35 -7.25
N ASN A 19 18.36 4.92 -6.19
CA ASN A 19 16.91 4.67 -6.23
C ASN A 19 16.11 5.96 -6.48
N GLY A 20 16.54 7.08 -5.89
CA GLY A 20 15.94 8.40 -6.16
C GLY A 20 16.07 8.79 -7.63
N SER A 21 17.22 8.52 -8.24
CA SER A 21 17.47 8.72 -9.66
C SER A 21 16.60 7.80 -10.54
N LEU A 22 16.48 6.51 -10.21
CA LEU A 22 15.60 5.57 -10.93
C LEU A 22 14.14 6.00 -10.85
N LYS A 23 13.67 6.40 -9.66
CA LYS A 23 12.33 6.99 -9.46
C LYS A 23 12.11 8.16 -10.40
N LYS A 24 13.07 9.10 -10.46
CA LYS A 24 12.97 10.29 -11.32
C LYS A 24 12.88 9.92 -12.80
N VAL A 25 13.75 9.04 -13.28
CA VAL A 25 13.73 8.58 -14.68
C VAL A 25 12.40 7.92 -15.03
N ALA A 26 11.86 7.09 -14.14
CA ALA A 26 10.56 6.45 -14.33
C ALA A 26 9.41 7.47 -14.43
N ILE A 27 9.39 8.49 -13.55
CA ILE A 27 8.39 9.57 -13.61
C ILE A 27 8.49 10.31 -14.95
N ASP A 28 9.70 10.71 -15.35
CA ASP A 28 9.93 11.52 -16.55
C ASP A 28 9.47 10.76 -17.81
N GLU A 29 9.83 9.49 -17.93
CA GLU A 29 9.51 8.68 -19.11
C GLU A 29 8.02 8.32 -19.20
N LEU A 30 7.42 7.88 -18.08
CA LEU A 30 5.99 7.57 -18.05
C LEU A 30 5.13 8.81 -18.33
N SER A 31 5.55 9.98 -17.83
CA SER A 31 4.86 11.25 -18.10
C SER A 31 4.94 11.65 -19.58
N LYS A 32 6.10 11.45 -20.24
CA LYS A 32 6.26 11.67 -21.69
C LYS A 32 5.35 10.77 -22.52
N GLN A 33 5.09 9.55 -22.07
CA GLN A 33 4.16 8.61 -22.70
C GLN A 33 2.68 8.95 -22.43
N GLY A 34 2.38 10.04 -21.72
CA GLY A 34 1.03 10.47 -21.39
C GLY A 34 0.39 9.69 -20.23
N CYS A 35 1.20 9.01 -19.41
CA CYS A 35 0.69 8.35 -18.21
C CYS A 35 0.46 9.35 -17.08
N ILE A 36 -0.52 9.07 -16.23
CA ILE A 36 -0.73 9.78 -14.96
C ILE A 36 0.08 9.05 -13.89
N VAL A 37 1.17 9.65 -13.42
CA VAL A 37 2.06 9.07 -12.41
C VAL A 37 1.76 9.67 -11.04
N THR A 38 1.52 8.80 -10.06
CA THR A 38 1.45 9.14 -8.63
C THR A 38 2.71 8.60 -7.96
N VAL A 39 3.14 9.17 -6.83
CA VAL A 39 4.27 8.63 -6.07
C VAL A 39 3.91 8.57 -4.60
N SER A 40 4.09 7.40 -3.99
CA SER A 40 4.08 7.23 -2.54
C SER A 40 5.53 7.17 -2.09
N ASP A 41 6.05 8.29 -1.59
CA ASP A 41 7.40 8.36 -1.03
C ASP A 41 7.33 8.04 0.47
N LEU A 42 7.43 6.76 0.80
CA LEU A 42 7.06 6.24 2.13
C LEU A 42 7.86 6.89 3.27
N TYR A 43 9.13 7.20 3.01
CA TYR A 43 9.98 7.88 4.00
C TYR A 43 9.64 9.36 4.12
N ALA A 44 9.35 10.05 3.00
CA ALA A 44 8.90 11.45 3.06
C ALA A 44 7.52 11.60 3.71
N MET A 45 6.65 10.60 3.54
CA MET A 45 5.32 10.54 4.15
C MET A 45 5.35 10.18 5.64
N ASN A 46 6.50 9.74 6.16
CA ASN A 46 6.62 9.14 7.49
C ASN A 46 5.57 8.04 7.71
N PHE A 47 5.40 7.19 6.70
CA PHE A 47 4.37 6.14 6.69
C PHE A 47 4.51 5.23 7.91
N GLU A 48 3.41 5.00 8.64
CA GLU A 48 3.40 4.13 9.83
C GLU A 48 3.47 2.65 9.39
N PRO A 49 4.56 1.92 9.68
CA PRO A 49 4.68 0.55 9.20
C PRO A 49 4.09 -0.47 10.17
N ARG A 50 3.69 -0.08 11.39
CA ARG A 50 3.19 -1.03 12.39
C ARG A 50 1.69 -1.25 12.18
N THR A 51 1.27 -2.51 12.22
CA THR A 51 -0.14 -2.89 12.31
C THR A 51 -0.64 -2.66 13.73
N THR A 52 -1.59 -1.74 13.92
CA THR A 52 -2.06 -1.36 15.26
C THR A 52 -3.57 -1.12 15.32
N ARG A 53 -4.12 -0.96 16.53
CA ARG A 53 -5.52 -0.58 16.74
C ARG A 53 -5.90 0.72 16.03
N ASN A 54 -4.94 1.62 15.82
CA ASN A 54 -5.17 2.94 15.24
C ASN A 54 -5.51 2.89 13.74
N ASP A 55 -5.35 1.73 13.09
CA ASP A 55 -5.68 1.52 11.67
C ASP A 55 -7.21 1.46 11.41
N ILE A 56 -8.01 1.34 12.46
CA ILE A 56 -9.47 1.21 12.38
C ILE A 56 -10.13 2.43 13.02
N THR A 57 -10.75 3.26 12.19
CA THR A 57 -11.37 4.53 12.62
C THR A 57 -12.73 4.35 13.32
N GLY A 58 -13.33 3.16 13.22
CA GLY A 58 -14.63 2.81 13.80
C GLY A 58 -14.58 1.92 15.04
N ALA A 59 -15.76 1.56 15.55
CA ALA A 59 -15.89 0.56 16.61
C ALA A 59 -15.36 -0.80 16.14
N LEU A 60 -14.61 -1.47 17.02
CA LEU A 60 -14.19 -2.85 16.79
C LEU A 60 -15.41 -3.75 16.63
N SER A 61 -15.29 -4.75 15.77
CA SER A 61 -16.22 -5.88 15.72
C SER A 61 -16.23 -6.65 17.05
N ASN A 62 -15.09 -6.72 17.73
CA ASN A 62 -14.96 -7.23 19.09
C ASN A 62 -14.08 -6.30 19.96
N PRO A 63 -14.68 -5.43 20.79
CA PRO A 63 -13.91 -4.51 21.62
C PRO A 63 -13.18 -5.16 22.81
N LYS A 64 -13.47 -6.44 23.12
CA LYS A 64 -12.85 -7.16 24.24
C LYS A 64 -11.55 -7.87 23.85
N VAL A 65 -11.39 -8.24 22.58
CA VAL A 65 -10.20 -8.92 22.06
C VAL A 65 -9.87 -8.35 20.69
N PHE A 66 -8.77 -7.62 20.59
CA PHE A 66 -8.31 -7.05 19.34
C PHE A 66 -7.59 -8.10 18.49
N SER A 67 -8.19 -8.49 17.37
CA SER A 67 -7.56 -9.34 16.35
C SER A 67 -7.41 -8.55 15.06
N TYR A 68 -6.17 -8.16 14.75
CA TYR A 68 -5.90 -7.25 13.63
C TYR A 68 -6.47 -7.74 12.30
N GLY A 69 -6.32 -9.03 11.97
CA GLY A 69 -6.83 -9.59 10.71
C GLY A 69 -8.35 -9.52 10.58
N VAL A 70 -9.08 -9.83 11.66
CA VAL A 70 -10.56 -9.80 11.69
C VAL A 70 -11.07 -8.36 11.61
N GLU A 71 -10.41 -7.46 12.33
CA GLU A 71 -10.84 -6.07 12.42
C GLU A 71 -10.50 -5.25 11.17
N ALA A 72 -9.35 -5.51 10.55
CA ALA A 72 -8.99 -4.93 9.25
C ALA A 72 -9.94 -5.41 8.13
N TYR A 73 -10.32 -6.70 8.14
CA TYR A 73 -11.33 -7.25 7.22
C TYR A 73 -12.69 -6.56 7.35
N GLU A 74 -13.19 -6.43 8.58
CA GLU A 74 -14.48 -5.76 8.85
C GLU A 74 -14.43 -4.26 8.54
N ALA A 75 -13.30 -3.59 8.82
CA ALA A 75 -13.08 -2.19 8.45
C ALA A 75 -13.02 -2.00 6.94
N CYS A 76 -12.42 -2.93 6.20
CA CYS A 76 -12.39 -2.91 4.74
C CYS A 76 -13.82 -3.01 4.16
N LYS A 77 -14.64 -3.95 4.64
CA LYS A 77 -16.05 -4.08 4.23
C LYS A 77 -16.87 -2.82 4.49
N LYS A 78 -16.58 -2.12 5.58
CA LYS A 78 -17.27 -0.90 6.02
C LYS A 78 -16.64 0.39 5.45
N LYS A 79 -15.59 0.30 4.63
CA LYS A 79 -14.80 1.45 4.15
C LYS A 79 -14.31 2.36 5.28
N ALA A 80 -13.90 1.75 6.39
CA ALA A 80 -13.50 2.42 7.63
C ALA A 80 -11.99 2.34 7.89
N LEU A 81 -11.20 1.97 6.87
CA LEU A 81 -9.75 2.04 6.90
C LEU A 81 -9.29 3.50 6.77
N THR A 82 -8.14 3.82 7.36
CA THR A 82 -7.54 5.15 7.28
C THR A 82 -7.13 5.49 5.85
N SER A 83 -7.07 6.79 5.53
CA SER A 83 -6.82 7.27 4.16
C SER A 83 -5.45 6.88 3.62
N ASP A 84 -4.44 6.79 4.48
CA ASP A 84 -3.10 6.30 4.12
C ASP A 84 -3.15 4.84 3.62
N ILE A 85 -3.95 3.98 4.25
CA ILE A 85 -4.12 2.57 3.83
C ILE A 85 -4.78 2.48 2.45
N LEU A 86 -5.83 3.27 2.21
CA LEU A 86 -6.58 3.29 0.94
C LEU A 86 -5.75 3.82 -0.25
N GLU A 87 -4.86 4.78 0.02
CA GLU A 87 -3.99 5.34 -1.03
C GLU A 87 -2.90 4.37 -1.42
N GLU A 88 -2.36 3.68 -0.43
CA GLU A 88 -1.28 2.74 -0.61
C GLU A 88 -1.72 1.45 -1.31
N GLN A 89 -2.99 1.03 -1.24
CA GLN A 89 -3.56 -0.21 -1.83
C GLN A 89 -3.29 -0.55 -3.29
N LYS A 90 -2.55 0.29 -4.00
CA LYS A 90 -2.44 0.21 -5.43
C LYS A 90 -1.15 -0.49 -5.91
N LYS A 91 0.07 -0.38 -5.34
CA LYS A 91 1.32 -0.57 -6.16
C LYS A 91 2.59 -1.03 -5.41
N PHE A 92 3.59 -1.69 -6.04
CA PHE A 92 4.71 -2.33 -5.28
C PHE A 92 6.05 -2.72 -5.99
N PRO A 93 7.25 -2.56 -5.34
CA PRO A 93 8.53 -3.27 -5.67
C PRO A 93 9.46 -3.72 -4.45
N LEU A 94 10.67 -4.34 -4.65
CA LEU A 94 11.40 -5.29 -3.73
C LEU A 94 12.85 -4.88 -3.19
N TYR A 95 13.33 -5.34 -1.99
CA TYR A 95 14.69 -5.23 -1.30
C TYR A 95 15.07 -6.37 -0.28
N TRP A 96 16.35 -6.83 -0.16
CA TRP A 96 16.83 -7.87 0.81
C TRP A 96 16.17 -9.25 0.70
N PHE A 97 15.96 -9.76 -0.52
CA PHE A 97 15.10 -10.94 -0.79
C PHE A 97 13.64 -10.76 -0.29
N SER A 98 13.30 -9.59 0.23
CA SER A 98 11.97 -9.21 0.72
C SER A 98 11.73 -7.75 0.34
N VAL A 99 11.20 -6.88 1.20
CA VAL A 99 11.05 -5.44 0.95
C VAL A 99 11.59 -4.64 2.12
N PRO A 100 11.87 -3.32 1.99
CA PRO A 100 12.24 -2.53 3.17
C PRO A 100 11.14 -2.64 4.24
N ALA A 101 11.48 -2.61 5.53
CA ALA A 101 10.49 -2.81 6.60
C ALA A 101 9.30 -1.84 6.52
N ILE A 102 9.54 -0.60 6.09
CA ILE A 102 8.48 0.39 5.85
C ILE A 102 7.49 -0.05 4.76
N LEU A 103 8.00 -0.76 3.75
CA LEU A 103 7.24 -1.32 2.65
C LEU A 103 6.63 -2.69 3.02
N LYS A 104 7.22 -3.44 3.96
CA LYS A 104 6.58 -4.63 4.53
C LYS A 104 5.39 -4.25 5.41
N GLY A 105 5.55 -3.22 6.23
CA GLY A 105 4.46 -2.65 7.02
C GLY A 105 3.34 -2.10 6.15
N TRP A 106 3.70 -1.49 5.03
CA TRP A 106 2.76 -1.18 3.97
C TRP A 106 2.01 -2.44 3.52
N MET A 107 2.69 -3.54 3.15
CA MET A 107 2.00 -4.77 2.70
C MET A 107 1.00 -5.27 3.74
N ASP A 108 1.40 -5.26 5.02
CA ASP A 108 0.61 -5.77 6.13
C ASP A 108 -0.63 -4.93 6.44
N ARG A 109 -0.53 -3.61 6.26
CA ARG A 109 -1.65 -2.68 6.50
C ARG A 109 -2.60 -2.59 5.31
N VAL A 110 -2.05 -2.73 4.11
CA VAL A 110 -2.67 -2.33 2.86
C VAL A 110 -3.32 -3.52 2.13
N LEU A 111 -2.63 -4.65 2.05
CA LEU A 111 -3.09 -5.86 1.35
C LEU A 111 -3.96 -6.73 2.26
N CYS A 112 -4.95 -6.13 2.92
CA CYS A 112 -5.83 -6.82 3.86
C CYS A 112 -6.85 -7.74 3.15
N GLN A 113 -7.30 -8.77 3.88
CA GLN A 113 -8.38 -9.65 3.44
C GLN A 113 -9.67 -8.83 3.21
N GLY A 114 -10.46 -9.19 2.21
CA GLY A 114 -11.65 -8.45 1.78
C GLY A 114 -11.34 -7.27 0.84
N PHE A 115 -10.07 -6.86 0.72
CA PHE A 115 -9.59 -5.96 -0.33
C PHE A 115 -8.75 -6.69 -1.39
N ALA A 116 -7.66 -7.33 -0.96
CA ALA A 116 -6.68 -7.92 -1.88
C ALA A 116 -6.95 -9.41 -2.17
N PHE A 117 -7.53 -10.13 -1.22
CA PHE A 117 -7.85 -11.56 -1.30
C PHE A 117 -8.98 -11.93 -0.31
N ASP A 118 -9.54 -13.13 -0.43
CA ASP A 118 -10.39 -13.76 0.60
C ASP A 118 -9.98 -15.23 0.80
N VAL A 119 -10.66 -15.95 1.69
CA VAL A 119 -10.48 -17.41 1.86
C VAL A 119 -11.77 -18.09 1.42
N PRO A 120 -11.76 -18.87 0.32
CA PRO A 120 -10.59 -19.47 -0.34
C PRO A 120 -9.97 -18.68 -1.51
N ASP A 121 -10.44 -17.48 -1.83
CA ASP A 121 -10.04 -16.74 -3.04
C ASP A 121 -8.67 -16.05 -2.93
N PHE A 122 -7.60 -16.82 -3.16
CA PHE A 122 -6.20 -16.39 -3.17
C PHE A 122 -5.44 -16.85 -4.44
N TYR A 123 -4.21 -16.37 -4.65
CA TYR A 123 -3.41 -16.57 -5.87
C TYR A 123 -4.09 -16.05 -7.16
N ASP A 124 -4.41 -16.92 -8.11
CA ASP A 124 -5.00 -16.62 -9.42
C ASP A 124 -6.47 -16.17 -9.33
N THR A 125 -7.12 -16.45 -8.21
CA THR A 125 -8.50 -16.04 -7.91
C THR A 125 -8.59 -14.76 -7.06
N GLY A 126 -7.45 -14.15 -6.71
CA GLY A 126 -7.39 -12.92 -5.91
C GLY A 126 -8.00 -11.68 -6.56
N PHE A 127 -8.15 -10.61 -5.78
CA PHE A 127 -8.96 -9.44 -6.18
C PHE A 127 -8.17 -8.34 -6.89
N LEU A 128 -6.83 -8.40 -6.91
CA LEU A 128 -5.96 -7.42 -7.56
C LEU A 128 -5.82 -7.75 -9.06
N LYS A 129 -6.61 -7.07 -9.91
CA LYS A 129 -6.59 -7.19 -11.38
C LYS A 129 -6.27 -5.87 -12.07
#